data_AF-A0A1B7WJY4-F1
#
_entry.id   AF-A0A1B7WJY4-F1
#
_cell.length_a   1.000
_cell.length_b   1.000
_cell.length_c   1.000
_cell.angle_alpha   90.00
_cell.angle_beta   90.00
_cell.angle_gamma   90.00
#
_symmetry.space_group_name_H-M   'P 1'
#
loop_
_entity.id
_entity.type
_entity.pdbx_description
1 polymer ?
#
loop_
_entity_poly.entity_id
_entity_poly.type
_entity_poly.pdbx_seq_one_letter_code
_entity_poly.pdbx_strand_id
1 'polypeptide(L)'
;VLSARQRQEQDIDQDDQELIMKLSQMYQQQLEELRKQGLQEGRQEGLQEGRQEGQQEGLRTGVERERRAIIESILQVRFGEVDAELTRIINPLMAMSREEFTPLLLQSSREELLGRFSAQ
;
A
#
# COMPACT_ATOMS: atom_id res chain seq x y z
N VAL A 1 -42.90 46.56 -33.26
CA VAL A 1 -41.99 46.38 -32.09
C VAL A 1 -41.56 44.93 -31.92
N LEU A 2 -42.45 43.94 -32.08
CA LEU A 2 -42.08 42.51 -31.99
C LEU A 2 -41.20 42.00 -33.15
N SER A 3 -41.26 42.64 -34.32
CA SER A 3 -40.46 42.27 -35.50
C SER A 3 -39.03 42.81 -35.52
N ALA A 4 -38.69 43.76 -34.63
CA ALA A 4 -37.31 44.26 -34.47
C ALA A 4 -36.51 43.43 -33.46
N ARG A 5 -37.19 42.72 -32.55
CA ARG A 5 -36.57 41.92 -31.49
C ARG A 5 -36.07 40.56 -32.00
N GLN A 6 -36.76 39.98 -33.00
CA GLN A 6 -36.39 38.69 -33.60
C GLN A 6 -35.19 38.75 -34.56
N ARG A 7 -34.77 39.94 -35.03
CA ARG A 7 -33.57 40.09 -35.87
C ARG A 7 -32.28 40.21 -35.07
N GLN A 8 -32.37 40.45 -33.77
CA GLN A 8 -31.21 40.52 -32.89
C GLN A 8 -30.71 39.13 -32.46
N GLU A 9 -31.43 38.07 -32.80
CA GLU A 9 -31.14 36.69 -32.36
C GLU A 9 -30.40 35.84 -33.42
N GLN A 10 -30.14 36.35 -34.63
CA GLN A 10 -29.50 35.58 -35.70
C GLN A 10 -28.68 36.44 -36.67
N ASP A 11 -27.59 37.03 -36.19
CA ASP A 11 -26.49 37.40 -37.10
C ASP A 11 -25.17 37.25 -36.34
N ILE A 12 -24.75 35.99 -36.18
CA ILE A 12 -23.37 35.66 -35.84
C ILE A 12 -22.58 35.95 -37.11
N ASP A 13 -21.94 37.12 -37.16
CA ASP A 13 -21.12 37.53 -38.32
C ASP A 13 -19.95 36.55 -38.51
N GLN A 14 -19.34 36.55 -39.69
CA GLN A 14 -18.22 35.67 -40.03
C GLN A 14 -17.07 35.77 -39.01
N ASP A 15 -16.84 36.96 -38.45
CA ASP A 15 -15.86 37.22 -37.40
C ASP A 15 -16.21 36.50 -36.08
N ASP A 16 -17.49 36.46 -35.72
CA ASP A 16 -17.97 35.75 -34.53
C ASP A 16 -17.88 34.22 -34.72
N GLN A 17 -18.13 33.72 -35.93
CA GLN A 17 -17.94 32.30 -36.26
C GLN A 17 -16.47 31.88 -36.17
N GLU A 18 -15.56 32.73 -36.66
CA GLU A 18 -14.12 32.49 -36.56
C GLU A 18 -13.65 32.52 -35.09
N LEU A 19 -14.17 33.45 -34.29
CA LEU A 19 -13.90 33.52 -32.86
C LEU A 19 -14.40 32.27 -32.12
N ILE A 20 -15.63 31.82 -32.38
CA ILE A 20 -16.19 30.59 -31.78
C ILE A 20 -15.37 29.36 -32.16
N MET A 21 -14.92 29.26 -33.43
CA MET A 21 -14.09 28.15 -33.89
C MET A 21 -12.73 28.14 -33.17
N LYS A 22 -12.06 29.29 -33.07
CA LYS A 22 -10.78 29.44 -32.33
C LYS A 22 -10.94 29.11 -30.85
N LEU A 23 -12.00 29.61 -30.21
CA LEU A 23 -12.28 29.32 -28.80
C LEU A 23 -12.58 27.84 -28.56
N SER A 24 -13.35 27.21 -29.45
CA SER A 24 -13.64 25.76 -29.38
C SER A 24 -12.36 24.93 -29.48
N GLN A 25 -11.46 25.29 -30.40
CA GLN A 25 -10.17 24.63 -30.54
C GLN A 25 -9.28 24.83 -29.29
N MET A 26 -9.21 26.05 -28.77
CA MET A 26 -8.47 26.35 -27.54
C MET A 26 -9.01 25.56 -26.34
N TYR A 27 -10.34 25.48 -26.20
CA TYR A 27 -10.97 24.70 -25.13
C TYR A 27 -10.67 23.20 -25.25
N GLN A 28 -10.72 22.64 -26.45
CA GLN A 28 -10.34 21.25 -26.70
C GLN A 28 -8.87 20.98 -26.35
N GLN A 29 -7.96 21.89 -26.74
CA GLN A 29 -6.54 21.79 -26.38
C GLN A 29 -6.34 21.82 -24.87
N GLN A 30 -7.00 22.75 -24.16
CA GLN A 30 -6.95 22.83 -22.70
C GLN A 30 -7.46 21.55 -22.02
N LEU A 31 -8.57 20.97 -22.51
CA LEU A 31 -9.09 19.71 -21.97
C LEU A 31 -8.12 18.55 -22.19
N GLU A 32 -7.48 18.47 -23.35
CA GLU A 32 -6.46 17.44 -23.62
C GLU A 32 -5.23 17.60 -22.73
N GLU A 33 -4.78 18.84 -22.50
CA GLU A 33 -3.67 19.15 -21.60
C GLU A 33 -4.00 18.76 -20.15
N LEU A 34 -5.16 19.18 -19.65
CA LEU A 34 -5.62 18.80 -18.31
C LEU A 34 -5.73 17.29 -18.16
N ARG A 35 -6.23 16.58 -19.18
CA ARG A 35 -6.30 15.12 -19.17
C ARG A 35 -4.91 14.49 -19.12
N LYS A 36 -3.96 15.00 -19.91
CA LYS A 36 -2.57 14.51 -19.91
C LYS A 36 -1.90 14.77 -18.55
N GLN A 37 -2.07 15.96 -17.99
CA GLN A 37 -1.57 16.34 -16.67
C GLN A 37 -2.15 15.43 -15.59
N GLY A 38 -3.48 15.28 -15.54
CA GLY A 38 -4.13 14.41 -14.55
C GLY A 38 -3.70 12.95 -14.65
N LEU A 39 -3.49 12.42 -15.86
CA LEU A 39 -2.95 11.06 -16.05
C LEU A 39 -1.49 10.95 -15.58
N GLN A 40 -0.69 11.99 -15.81
CA GLN A 40 0.71 12.02 -15.40
C GLN A 40 0.86 12.17 -13.89
N GLU A 41 0.06 13.03 -13.27
CA GLU A 41 -0.03 13.23 -11.82
C GLU A 41 -0.52 11.94 -11.15
N GLY A 42 -1.66 11.39 -11.57
CA GLY A 42 -2.19 10.16 -11.01
C GLY A 42 -1.24 8.96 -11.17
N ARG A 43 -0.45 8.89 -12.27
CA ARG A 43 0.61 7.89 -12.41
C ARG A 43 1.75 8.12 -11.41
N GLN A 44 2.18 9.37 -11.23
CA GLN A 44 3.26 9.69 -10.29
C GLN A 44 2.85 9.40 -8.85
N GLU A 45 1.66 9.83 -8.46
CA GLU A 45 1.07 9.58 -7.14
C GLU A 45 0.93 8.07 -6.90
N GLY A 46 0.30 7.33 -7.82
CA GLY A 46 0.13 5.88 -7.67
C GLY A 46 1.46 5.11 -7.61
N LEU A 47 2.48 5.54 -8.34
CA LEU A 47 3.83 4.96 -8.24
C LEU A 47 4.50 5.27 -6.90
N GLN A 48 4.30 6.48 -6.37
CA GLN A 48 4.87 6.90 -5.11
C GLN A 48 4.21 6.17 -3.94
N GLU A 49 2.88 6.10 -3.92
CA GLU A 49 2.10 5.37 -2.92
C GLU A 49 2.42 3.88 -2.97
N GLY A 50 2.33 3.24 -4.14
CA GLY A 50 2.61 1.81 -4.27
C GLY A 50 4.05 1.45 -3.89
N ARG A 51 5.02 2.34 -4.13
CA ARG A 51 6.40 2.14 -3.66
C ARG A 51 6.49 2.23 -2.13
N GLN A 52 5.83 3.20 -1.50
CA GLN A 52 5.86 3.34 -0.05
C GLN A 52 5.17 2.18 0.65
N GLU A 53 4.00 1.75 0.17
CA GLU A 53 3.28 0.59 0.69
C GLU A 53 4.11 -0.68 0.54
N GLY A 54 4.65 -0.94 -0.66
CA GLY A 54 5.48 -2.12 -0.91
C GLY A 54 6.75 -2.17 -0.07
N GLN A 55 7.39 -1.02 0.19
CA GLN A 55 8.54 -0.95 1.09
C GLN A 55 8.15 -1.25 2.54
N GLN A 56 7.04 -0.69 3.03
CA GLN A 56 6.57 -0.93 4.40
C GLN A 56 6.15 -2.38 4.62
N GLU A 57 5.39 -2.95 3.68
CA GLU A 57 4.99 -4.35 3.73
C GLU A 57 6.19 -5.30 3.63
N GLY A 58 7.13 -5.00 2.73
CA GLY A 58 8.37 -5.76 2.57
C GLY A 58 9.22 -5.74 3.84
N LEU A 59 9.36 -4.59 4.48
CA LEU A 59 10.08 -4.46 5.75
C LEU A 59 9.40 -5.25 6.87
N ARG A 60 8.08 -5.10 7.05
CA ARG A 60 7.32 -5.83 8.07
C ARG A 60 7.44 -7.34 7.88
N THR A 61 7.22 -7.82 6.66
CA THR A 61 7.31 -9.24 6.34
C THR A 61 8.73 -9.77 6.50
N GLY A 62 9.75 -8.97 6.15
CA GLY A 62 11.15 -9.33 6.35
C GLY A 62 11.50 -9.50 7.84
N VAL A 63 11.07 -8.57 8.68
CA VAL A 63 11.28 -8.63 10.14
C VAL A 63 10.58 -9.83 10.75
N GLU A 64 9.32 -10.10 10.39
CA GLU A 64 8.57 -11.26 10.89
C GLU A 64 9.22 -12.59 10.46
N ARG A 65 9.66 -12.71 9.21
CA ARG A 65 10.36 -13.90 8.71
C ARG A 65 11.68 -14.14 9.42
N GLU A 66 12.48 -13.10 9.57
CA GLU A 66 13.77 -13.19 10.27
C GLU A 66 13.57 -13.57 11.73
N ARG A 67 12.59 -12.96 12.39
CA ARG A 67 12.23 -13.28 13.75
C ARG A 67 11.83 -14.75 13.91
N ARG A 68 11.00 -15.26 13.00
CA ARG A 68 10.62 -16.67 12.97
C ARG A 68 11.85 -17.57 12.80
N ALA A 69 12.72 -17.26 11.85
CA ALA A 69 13.92 -18.03 11.57
C ALA A 69 14.87 -18.09 12.77
N ILE A 70 15.02 -16.98 13.50
CA ILE A 70 15.83 -16.95 14.74
C ILE A 70 15.22 -17.86 15.81
N ILE A 71 13.90 -17.81 16.01
CA ILE A 71 13.21 -18.67 16.98
C ILE A 71 13.40 -20.15 16.60
N GLU A 72 13.14 -20.51 15.35
CA GLU A 72 13.31 -21.87 14.82
C GLU A 72 14.77 -22.35 14.99
N SER A 73 15.75 -21.49 14.67
CA SER A 73 17.16 -21.82 14.83
C SER A 73 17.55 -22.05 16.28
N ILE A 74 17.09 -21.23 17.23
CA ILE A 74 17.38 -21.43 18.65
C ILE A 74 16.77 -22.74 19.15
N LEU A 75 15.50 -23.00 18.80
CA LEU A 75 14.83 -24.25 19.15
C LEU A 75 15.58 -25.44 18.57
N GLN A 76 16.04 -25.34 17.32
CA GLN A 76 16.76 -26.41 16.66
C GLN A 76 18.10 -26.71 17.34
N VAL A 77 18.87 -25.67 17.66
CA VAL A 77 20.17 -25.79 18.33
C VAL A 77 20.02 -26.37 19.74
N ARG A 78 18.97 -26.02 20.48
CA ARG A 78 18.79 -26.46 21.87
C ARG A 78 18.11 -27.82 22.01
N PHE A 79 17.11 -28.09 21.18
CA PHE A 79 16.20 -29.23 21.36
C PHE A 79 16.23 -30.23 20.21
N GLY A 80 17.02 -29.97 19.16
CA GLY A 80 17.11 -30.85 17.99
C GLY A 80 16.01 -30.56 16.97
N GLU A 81 15.27 -31.57 16.53
CA GLU A 81 14.23 -31.35 15.53
C GLU A 81 13.07 -30.49 16.07
N VAL A 82 12.63 -29.51 15.28
CA VAL A 82 11.47 -28.66 15.61
C VAL A 82 10.20 -29.40 15.18
N ASP A 83 9.73 -30.29 16.05
CA ASP A 83 8.52 -31.08 15.82
C ASP A 83 7.21 -30.27 15.94
N ALA A 84 6.08 -30.97 15.84
CA ALA A 84 4.75 -30.37 15.86
C ALA A 84 4.43 -29.63 17.18
N GLU A 85 4.99 -30.04 18.32
CA GLU A 85 4.76 -29.37 19.60
C GLU A 85 5.50 -28.03 19.63
N LEU A 86 6.78 -28.05 19.25
CA LEU A 86 7.59 -26.83 19.16
C LEU A 86 7.08 -25.88 18.08
N THR A 87 6.58 -26.41 16.96
CA THR A 87 6.01 -25.58 15.88
C THR A 87 4.81 -24.76 16.34
N ARG A 88 3.97 -25.32 17.22
CA ARG A 88 2.75 -24.64 17.73
C ARG A 88 3.08 -23.41 18.57
N ILE A 89 4.20 -23.43 19.29
CA ILE A 89 4.59 -22.34 20.19
C ILE A 89 5.35 -21.21 19.49
N ILE A 90 5.79 -21.40 18.24
CA ILE A 90 6.51 -20.37 17.47
C ILE A 90 5.67 -19.10 17.33
N ASN A 91 4.39 -19.22 16.96
CA ASN A 91 3.53 -18.05 16.78
C ASN A 91 3.31 -17.27 18.10
N PRO A 92 2.99 -17.93 19.23
CA PRO A 92 3.01 -17.27 20.54
C PRO A 92 4.34 -16.59 20.87
N LEU A 93 5.48 -17.23 20.60
CA LEU A 93 6.81 -16.64 20.82
C LEU A 93 7.07 -15.41 19.92
N MET A 94 6.55 -15.41 18.69
CA MET A 94 6.57 -14.25 17.79
C MET A 94 5.66 -13.12 18.26
N ALA A 95 4.66 -13.36 19.12
CA ALA A 95 3.81 -12.30 19.65
C ALA A 95 4.46 -11.55 20.84
N MET A 96 5.46 -12.13 21.49
CA MET A 96 6.16 -11.54 22.65
C MET A 96 7.16 -10.44 22.23
N SER A 97 7.88 -9.82 23.15
CA SER A 97 9.07 -9.01 22.83
C SER A 97 10.34 -9.86 22.78
N ARG A 98 11.41 -9.34 22.15
CA ARG A 98 12.70 -10.06 22.06
C ARG A 98 13.31 -10.29 23.43
N GLU A 99 13.13 -9.34 24.32
CA GLU A 99 13.61 -9.33 25.70
C GLU A 99 12.91 -10.38 26.55
N GLU A 100 11.70 -10.80 26.17
CA GLU A 100 10.95 -11.86 26.84
C GLU A 100 11.23 -13.24 26.25
N PHE A 101 11.17 -13.41 24.93
CA PHE A 101 11.33 -14.73 24.33
C PHE A 101 12.78 -15.20 24.33
N THR A 102 13.78 -14.31 24.25
CA THR A 102 15.21 -14.70 24.23
C THR A 102 15.63 -15.43 25.51
N PRO A 103 15.46 -14.88 26.72
CA PRO A 103 15.82 -15.59 27.94
C PRO A 103 14.97 -16.86 28.11
N LEU A 104 13.67 -16.81 27.79
CA LEU A 104 12.78 -17.97 27.84
C LEU A 104 13.31 -19.12 26.97
N LEU A 105 13.68 -18.82 25.72
CA LEU A 105 14.24 -19.80 24.78
C LEU A 105 15.64 -20.28 25.13
N LEU A 106 16.42 -19.56 25.95
CA LEU A 106 17.79 -19.97 26.31
C LEU A 106 17.87 -20.64 27.70
N GLN A 107 16.95 -20.32 28.60
CA GLN A 107 17.02 -20.73 30.01
C GLN A 107 16.06 -21.88 30.34
N SER A 108 14.91 -21.96 29.67
CA SER A 108 13.92 -23.02 29.97
C SER A 108 14.31 -24.37 29.38
N SER A 109 13.87 -25.45 30.04
CA SER A 109 13.86 -26.77 29.42
C SER A 109 12.80 -26.85 28.31
N ARG A 110 12.82 -27.92 27.52
CA ARG A 110 11.81 -28.17 26.50
C ARG A 110 10.41 -28.31 27.12
N GLU A 111 10.30 -29.07 28.21
CA GLU A 111 9.06 -29.35 28.93
C GLU A 111 8.52 -28.10 29.60
N GLU A 112 9.37 -27.29 30.23
CA GLU A 112 9.00 -26.00 30.81
C GLU A 112 8.48 -25.04 29.76
N LEU A 113 9.16 -24.97 28.61
CA LEU A 113 8.77 -24.12 27.50
C LEU A 113 7.38 -24.53 26.97
N LEU A 114 7.20 -25.81 26.65
CA LEU A 114 5.91 -26.34 26.16
C LEU A 114 4.80 -26.19 27.20
N GLY A 115 5.08 -26.49 28.48
CA GLY A 115 4.14 -26.35 29.59
C GLY A 115 3.66 -24.91 29.81
N ARG A 116 4.46 -23.92 29.42
CA ARG A 116 4.09 -22.49 29.49
C ARG A 116 3.03 -22.12 28.46
N PHE A 117 3.03 -22.78 27.31
CA PHE A 117 2.13 -22.51 26.19
C PHE A 117 1.01 -23.55 26.04
N SER A 118 1.00 -24.62 26.84
CA SER A 118 -0.06 -25.63 26.84
C SER A 118 -1.37 -25.17 27.48
N ALA A 119 -1.39 -24.01 28.15
CA ALA A 119 -2.54 -23.45 28.85
C ALA A 119 -3.25 -22.31 28.08
N GLN A 120 -2.91 -22.09 26.80
CA GLN A 120 -3.53 -21.09 25.92
C GLN A 120 -4.19 -21.75 24.72
#